data_AF-A0A2I0CXF5-F1
#
_entry.id   AF-A0A2I0CXF5-F1
#
_cell.length_a   1.000
_cell.length_b   1.000
_cell.length_c   1.000
_cell.angle_alpha   90.00
_cell.angle_beta   90.00
_cell.angle_gamma   90.00
#
_symmetry.space_group_name_H-M   'P 1'
#
loop_
_entity.id
_entity.type
_entity.pdbx_description
1 polymer ?
#
loop_
_entity_poly.entity_id
_entity_poly.type
_entity_poly.pdbx_seq_one_letter_code
_entity_poly.pdbx_strand_id
1 'polypeptide(L)'
;MTSSAVKTLPFSQKLGFPQRQRCKINGTAYDFFFRWNETGSFVTTRIVRVQDNYQVWSSKLTQWWVRVIKDEDAEEIFLLWVEAANPDRVEVWV
;
A
#
# COMPACT_ATOMS: atom_id res chain seq x y z
N MET A 1 5.05 19.14 -15.82
CA MET A 1 4.87 18.21 -14.69
C MET A 1 3.63 17.38 -14.98
N THR A 2 3.80 16.15 -15.44
CA THR A 2 2.68 15.21 -15.59
C THR A 2 2.23 14.78 -14.19
N SER A 3 1.07 15.25 -13.75
CA SER A 3 0.38 14.74 -12.56
C SER A 3 0.37 13.20 -12.64
N SER A 4 1.03 12.54 -11.68
CA SER A 4 0.86 11.10 -11.47
C SER A 4 -0.62 10.86 -11.22
N ALA A 5 -1.27 10.10 -12.10
CA ALA A 5 -2.67 9.76 -11.95
C ALA A 5 -2.85 8.99 -10.63
N VAL A 6 -3.65 9.55 -9.72
CA VAL A 6 -4.09 8.92 -8.48
C VAL A 6 -4.73 7.58 -8.84
N LYS A 7 -4.14 6.47 -8.38
CA LYS A 7 -4.61 5.12 -8.70
C LYS A 7 -5.04 4.39 -7.43
N THR A 8 -6.25 3.83 -7.46
CA THR A 8 -6.64 2.81 -6.49
C THR A 8 -5.85 1.54 -6.70
N LEU A 9 -5.36 0.94 -5.61
CA LEU A 9 -4.87 -0.42 -5.60
C LEU A 9 -6.08 -1.36 -5.56
N PRO A 10 -6.30 -2.20 -6.58
CA PRO A 10 -7.47 -3.06 -6.61
C PRO A 10 -7.37 -4.12 -5.51
N PHE A 11 -8.31 -4.13 -4.58
CA PHE A 11 -8.45 -5.20 -3.59
C PHE A 11 -9.66 -6.07 -3.93
N SER A 12 -9.46 -7.37 -4.00
CA SER A 12 -10.56 -8.30 -4.31
C SER A 12 -11.30 -8.71 -3.04
N GLN A 13 -12.48 -8.14 -2.78
CA GLN A 13 -13.30 -8.55 -1.62
C GLN A 13 -13.64 -10.04 -1.63
N LYS A 14 -13.77 -10.64 -2.82
CA LYS A 14 -14.02 -12.08 -2.99
C LYS A 14 -12.86 -12.96 -2.52
N LEU A 15 -11.62 -12.51 -2.73
CA LEU A 15 -10.43 -13.28 -2.30
C LEU A 15 -10.10 -13.02 -0.83
N GLY A 16 -10.46 -11.85 -0.28
CA GLY A 16 -10.13 -11.48 1.10
C GLY A 16 -8.62 -11.44 1.33
N PHE A 17 -8.16 -11.59 2.57
CA PHE A 17 -6.73 -11.59 2.90
C PHE A 17 -6.13 -13.00 2.87
N PRO A 18 -4.82 -13.15 2.58
CA PRO A 18 -3.86 -12.12 2.17
C PRO A 18 -3.93 -11.80 0.67
N GLN A 19 -3.55 -10.57 0.29
CA GLN A 19 -3.40 -10.19 -1.13
C GLN A 19 -2.08 -9.52 -1.42
N ARG A 20 -1.56 -9.77 -2.62
CA ARG A 20 -0.44 -9.04 -3.20
C ARG A 20 -0.91 -8.26 -4.40
N GLN A 21 -0.65 -6.96 -4.42
CA GLN A 21 -0.92 -6.08 -5.55
C GLN A 21 0.37 -5.45 -6.04
N ARG A 22 0.62 -5.51 -7.34
CA ARG A 22 1.78 -4.86 -7.97
C ARG A 22 1.33 -3.59 -8.66
N CYS A 23 1.99 -2.47 -8.37
CA CYS A 23 1.77 -1.22 -9.08
C CYS A 23 3.10 -0.62 -9.55
N LYS A 24 3.04 0.28 -10.54
CA LYS A 24 4.18 1.02 -11.04
C LYS A 24 3.96 2.50 -10.77
N ILE A 25 4.85 3.11 -9.99
CA ILE A 25 4.80 4.50 -9.54
C ILE A 25 6.11 5.16 -9.96
N ASN A 26 6.05 6.28 -10.68
CA ASN A 26 7.23 7.01 -11.15
C ASN A 26 8.28 6.14 -11.86
N GLY A 27 7.85 5.14 -12.63
CA GLY A 27 8.75 4.24 -13.34
C GLY A 27 9.21 3.01 -12.53
N THR A 28 9.03 3.01 -11.22
CA THR A 28 9.47 1.93 -10.30
C THR A 28 8.30 1.03 -9.93
N ALA A 29 8.52 -0.30 -9.91
CA ALA A 29 7.49 -1.26 -9.55
C ALA A 29 7.56 -1.58 -8.04
N TYR A 30 6.40 -1.65 -7.41
CA TYR A 30 6.26 -1.97 -5.98
C TYR A 30 5.21 -3.06 -5.79
N ASP A 31 5.48 -3.97 -4.86
CA ASP A 31 4.53 -4.96 -4.37
C ASP A 31 3.98 -4.51 -3.01
N PHE A 32 2.66 -4.44 -2.93
CA PHE A 32 1.88 -4.17 -1.72
C PHE A 32 1.31 -5.49 -1.21
N PHE A 33 1.66 -5.87 0.02
CA PHE A 33 1.23 -7.11 0.65
C PHE A 33 0.25 -6.79 1.76
N PHE A 34 -1.04 -6.96 1.50
CA PHE A 34 -2.11 -6.76 2.48
C PHE A 34 -2.37 -8.04 3.27
N ARG A 35 -2.42 -7.93 4.60
CA ARG A 35 -2.77 -9.04 5.51
C ARG A 35 -3.69 -8.55 6.61
N TRP A 36 -4.61 -9.42 7.03
CA TRP A 36 -5.42 -9.19 8.21
C TRP A 36 -4.71 -9.74 9.45
N ASN A 37 -4.65 -8.94 10.50
CA ASN A 37 -4.17 -9.36 11.82
C ASN A 37 -5.38 -9.70 12.69
N GLU A 38 -5.66 -10.99 12.86
CA GLU A 38 -6.80 -11.49 13.64
C GLU A 38 -6.76 -11.03 15.10
N THR A 39 -5.59 -11.13 15.74
CA THR A 39 -5.42 -10.81 17.16
C THR A 39 -5.68 -9.34 17.46
N GLY A 40 -5.20 -8.45 16.59
CA GLY A 40 -5.32 -7.00 16.74
C GLY A 40 -6.53 -6.39 16.04
N SER A 41 -7.24 -7.17 15.22
CA SER A 41 -8.35 -6.72 14.39
C SER A 41 -8.00 -5.50 13.51
N PHE A 42 -6.89 -5.58 12.79
CA PHE A 42 -6.50 -4.53 11.83
C PHE A 42 -5.83 -5.09 10.58
N VAL A 43 -5.87 -4.30 9.50
CA VAL A 43 -5.11 -4.60 8.28
C VAL A 43 -3.67 -4.15 8.46
N THR A 44 -2.73 -4.94 7.98
CA THR A 44 -1.33 -4.56 7.79
C THR A 44 -1.00 -4.51 6.31
N THR A 45 -0.06 -3.63 5.95
CA THR A 45 0.56 -3.71 4.64
C THR A 45 2.07 -3.60 4.75
N ARG A 46 2.74 -4.32 3.87
CA ARG A 46 4.17 -4.22 3.60
C ARG A 46 4.34 -3.83 2.15
N ILE A 47 5.16 -2.81 1.89
CA ILE A 47 5.47 -2.29 0.56
C ILE A 47 6.93 -2.60 0.25
N VAL A 48 7.16 -3.27 -0.88
CA VAL A 48 8.49 -3.73 -1.28
C VAL A 48 8.78 -3.26 -2.71
N ARG A 49 9.95 -2.65 -2.93
CA ARG A 49 10.46 -2.33 -4.27
C ARG A 49 10.83 -3.63 -4.99
N VAL A 50 10.33 -3.81 -6.20
CA VAL A 50 10.44 -5.09 -6.92
C VAL A 50 11.86 -5.36 -7.41
N GLN A 51 12.61 -4.31 -7.76
CA GLN A 51 13.92 -4.42 -8.40
C GLN A 51 14.97 -5.09 -7.50
N ASP A 52 14.92 -4.81 -6.20
CA ASP A 52 15.94 -5.22 -5.23
C ASP A 52 15.34 -5.82 -3.94
N ASN A 53 14.03 -5.99 -3.89
CA ASN A 53 13.29 -6.45 -2.72
C ASN A 53 13.47 -5.55 -1.47
N TYR A 54 13.82 -4.28 -1.65
CA TYR A 54 13.94 -3.35 -0.53
C TYR A 54 12.56 -3.07 0.09
N GLN A 55 12.44 -3.23 1.41
CA GLN A 55 11.21 -2.90 2.13
C GLN A 55 11.15 -1.40 2.39
N VAL A 56 10.35 -0.70 1.58
CA VAL A 56 10.16 0.75 1.70
C VAL A 56 9.32 1.10 2.92
N TRP A 57 8.31 0.29 3.22
CA TRP A 57 7.40 0.58 4.33
C TRP A 57 6.69 -0.68 4.85
N SER A 58 6.35 -0.68 6.14
CA SER A 58 5.53 -1.71 6.75
C SER A 58 4.82 -1.15 7.98
N SER A 59 3.49 -1.24 8.01
CA SER A 59 2.71 -0.85 9.19
C SER A 59 1.29 -1.41 9.17
N LYS A 60 0.53 -1.11 10.22
CA LYS A 60 -0.93 -1.21 10.20
C LYS A 60 -1.52 -0.12 9.32
N LEU A 61 -2.65 -0.41 8.68
CA LEU A 61 -3.46 0.57 7.97
C LEU A 61 -4.58 1.06 8.89
N THR A 62 -4.80 2.36 8.86
CA THR A 62 -5.88 3.03 9.58
C THR A 62 -6.75 3.74 8.56
N GLN A 63 -8.07 3.69 8.73
CA GLN A 63 -9.01 4.38 7.85
C GLN A 63 -8.76 5.89 7.84
N TRP A 64 -8.95 6.52 6.67
CA TRP A 64 -8.74 7.95 6.41
C TRP A 64 -7.31 8.44 6.65
N TRP A 65 -6.35 7.52 6.69
CA TRP A 65 -4.97 7.86 6.98
C TRP A 65 -4.18 8.20 5.73
N VAL A 66 -3.42 9.29 5.80
CA VAL A 66 -2.53 9.74 4.74
C VAL A 66 -1.09 9.64 5.22
N ARG A 67 -0.20 9.08 4.39
CA ARG A 67 1.22 8.92 4.73
C ARG A 67 2.09 9.17 3.51
N VAL A 68 3.08 10.05 3.67
CA VAL A 68 4.18 10.18 2.70
C VAL A 68 5.12 8.98 2.88
N ILE A 69 5.33 8.24 1.81
CA ILE A 69 6.27 7.12 1.74
C ILE A 69 7.58 7.63 1.15
N LYS A 70 8.66 7.36 1.87
CA LYS A 70 10.01 7.81 1.53
C LYS A 70 10.94 6.63 1.30
N ASP A 71 11.99 6.83 0.53
CA ASP A 71 13.06 5.84 0.34
C ASP A 71 14.11 5.91 1.46
N GLU A 72 15.21 5.17 1.28
CA GLU A 72 16.36 5.13 2.18
C GLU A 72 17.06 6.49 2.37
N ASP A 73 16.99 7.37 1.36
CA ASP A 73 17.58 8.71 1.37
C ASP A 73 16.61 9.78 1.90
N ALA A 74 15.44 9.35 2.40
CA ALA A 74 14.35 10.19 2.89
C ALA A 74 13.66 11.06 1.81
N GLU A 75 13.87 10.75 0.53
CA GLU A 75 13.18 11.37 -0.59
C GLU A 75 11.76 10.80 -0.72
N GLU A 76 10.82 11.66 -1.06
CA GLU A 76 9.43 11.26 -1.24
C GLU A 76 9.25 10.44 -2.52
N ILE A 77 8.67 9.24 -2.37
CA ILE A 77 8.35 8.37 -3.50
C ILE A 77 6.91 8.60 -3.95
N PHE A 78 5.96 8.53 -3.00
CA PHE A 78 4.53 8.74 -3.21
C PHE A 78 3.77 8.96 -1.89
N LEU A 79 2.52 9.39 -2.02
CA LEU A 79 1.58 9.54 -0.92
C LEU A 79 0.62 8.34 -0.89
N LEU A 80 0.54 7.67 0.25
CA LEU A 80 -0.40 6.60 0.53
C LEU A 80 -1.64 7.17 1.21
N TRP A 81 -2.81 7.07 0.58
CA TRP A 81 -4.08 7.44 1.20
C TRP A 81 -4.96 6.20 1.38
N VAL A 82 -5.34 5.92 2.63
CA VAL A 82 -6.19 4.79 3.00
C VAL A 82 -7.62 5.29 3.16
N GLU A 83 -8.51 4.98 2.23
CA GLU A 83 -9.94 5.30 2.37
C GLU A 83 -10.62 4.27 3.30
N ALA A 84 -10.28 2.98 3.15
CA ALA A 84 -10.81 1.88 3.96
C ALA A 84 -9.73 0.84 4.27
N ALA A 85 -9.78 0.30 5.49
CA ALA A 85 -8.93 -0.79 5.95
C ALA A 85 -9.64 -1.61 7.03
N ASN A 86 -10.45 -2.58 6.61
CA ASN A 86 -11.19 -3.48 7.48
C ASN A 86 -11.23 -4.90 6.87
N PRO A 87 -11.79 -5.92 7.55
CA PRO A 87 -11.81 -7.31 7.06
C PRO A 87 -12.43 -7.47 5.67
N ASP A 88 -13.42 -6.65 5.35
CA ASP A 88 -14.28 -6.83 4.18
C ASP A 88 -13.91 -5.87 3.03
N ARG A 89 -13.16 -4.80 3.32
CA ARG A 89 -12.78 -3.76 2.36
C ARG A 89 -11.42 -3.17 2.71
N VAL A 90 -10.53 -3.19 1.72
CA VAL A 90 -9.33 -2.36 1.68
C VAL A 90 -9.40 -1.48 0.45
N GLU A 91 -9.25 -0.18 0.67
CA GLU A 91 -9.17 0.80 -0.41
C GLU A 91 -8.01 1.74 -0.12
N VAL A 92 -7.00 1.66 -0.98
CA VAL A 92 -5.74 2.39 -0.84
C VAL A 92 -5.43 3.06 -2.17
N TRP A 93 -5.06 4.32 -2.08
CA TRP A 93 -4.72 5.21 -3.18
C TRP A 93 -3.24 5.58 -3.10
N VAL A 94 -2.59 5.62 -4.26
CA VAL A 94 -1.17 5.99 -4.46
C VAL A 94 -0.99 6.90 -5.67
#